data_AF-A0A530QKU6-F1
#
_entry.id   AF-A0A530QKU6-F1
#
_cell.length_a   1.000
_cell.length_b   1.000
_cell.length_c   1.000
_cell.angle_alpha   90.00
_cell.angle_beta   90.00
_cell.angle_gamma   90.00
#
_symmetry.space_group_name_H-M   'P 1'
#
loop_
_entity.id
_entity.type
_entity.pdbx_description
1 polymer ?
#
loop_
_entity_poly.entity_id
_entity_poly.type
_entity_poly.pdbx_seq_one_letter_code
_entity_poly.pdbx_strand_id
1 'polypeptide(L)'
;EFPRIAYDVAMRKYGTDKPDLRNPIEMQAVSDHFRDSGFKVFANILANDPKAEVWAIPARTGGSRAFCDRMNSWAQGEGQPGLGYIFWRKEGEKLEGAGPLAKNIGEERTEAIRQQLGLADGDAAFFVAGDPKKFVSFAGAARTRAGEELNLVDRDRFELCW
;
A
#
# COMPACT_ATOMS: atom_id res chain seq x y z
N GLU A 1 -10.22 22.60 -15.66
CA GLU A 1 -10.72 22.88 -14.30
C GLU A 1 -9.83 22.14 -13.31
N PHE A 2 -9.47 22.74 -12.18
CA PHE A 2 -8.62 22.06 -11.19
C PHE A 2 -9.46 21.20 -10.25
N PRO A 3 -9.11 19.92 -10.02
CA PRO A 3 -9.78 19.08 -9.05
C PRO A 3 -9.76 19.73 -7.66
N ARG A 4 -10.88 19.61 -6.95
CA ARG A 4 -11.02 20.01 -5.55
C ARG A 4 -11.11 18.76 -4.69
N ILE A 5 -10.12 18.57 -3.83
CA ILE A 5 -9.96 17.38 -3.02
C ILE A 5 -10.10 17.81 -1.57
N ALA A 6 -11.13 17.30 -0.89
CA ALA A 6 -11.30 17.56 0.53
C ALA A 6 -10.07 17.06 1.32
N TYR A 7 -9.70 17.76 2.38
CA TYR A 7 -8.51 17.46 3.18
C TYR A 7 -8.46 16.00 3.65
N ASP A 8 -9.58 15.48 4.15
CA ASP A 8 -9.70 14.10 4.61
C ASP A 8 -9.51 13.08 3.48
N VAL A 9 -10.01 13.38 2.28
CA VAL A 9 -9.79 12.57 1.07
C VAL A 9 -8.32 12.60 0.66
N ALA A 10 -7.69 13.79 0.67
CA ALA A 10 -6.29 13.93 0.29
C ALA A 10 -5.36 13.14 1.24
N MET A 11 -5.61 13.26 2.54
CA MET A 11 -4.89 12.51 3.57
C MET A 11 -5.11 11.00 3.40
N ARG A 12 -6.34 10.56 3.12
CA ARG A 12 -6.66 9.13 3.01
C ARG A 12 -6.10 8.48 1.74
N LYS A 13 -6.13 9.19 0.60
CA LYS A 13 -5.65 8.66 -0.68
C LYS A 13 -4.15 8.83 -0.89
N TYR A 14 -3.57 9.93 -0.40
CA TYR A 14 -2.21 10.35 -0.77
C TYR A 14 -1.27 10.53 0.42
N GLY A 15 -1.79 10.58 1.65
CA GLY A 15 -0.98 10.74 2.85
C GLY A 15 -0.46 12.16 3.08
N THR A 16 -0.99 13.14 2.35
CA THR A 16 -0.58 14.54 2.43
C THR A 16 -1.71 15.46 1.95
N ASP A 17 -1.72 16.69 2.46
CA ASP A 17 -2.58 17.80 2.06
C ASP A 17 -2.09 18.54 0.80
N LYS A 18 -0.91 18.16 0.28
CA LYS A 18 -0.33 18.68 -0.97
C LYS A 18 0.02 17.53 -1.92
N PRO A 19 -0.98 16.75 -2.38
CA PRO A 19 -0.72 15.52 -3.12
C PRO A 19 -0.10 15.77 -4.48
N ASP A 20 0.95 15.01 -4.80
CA ASP A 20 1.42 14.89 -6.17
C ASP A 20 0.51 13.94 -6.95
N LEU A 21 -0.42 14.52 -7.73
CA LEU A 21 -1.38 13.79 -8.56
C LEU A 21 -0.76 13.21 -9.84
N ARG A 22 0.51 13.54 -10.14
CA ARG A 22 1.24 12.91 -11.25
C ARG A 22 1.62 11.47 -10.92
N ASN A 23 1.74 11.14 -9.64
CA ASN A 23 1.87 9.77 -9.15
C ASN A 23 0.47 9.11 -9.14
N PRO A 24 0.24 8.05 -9.93
CA PRO A 24 -1.08 7.44 -10.08
C PRO A 24 -1.50 6.56 -8.90
N ILE A 25 -0.62 6.33 -7.91
CA ILE A 25 -0.92 5.48 -6.77
C ILE A 25 -1.97 6.17 -5.88
N GLU A 26 -3.07 5.48 -5.59
CA GLU A 26 -4.03 5.87 -4.56
C GLU A 26 -4.06 4.80 -3.47
N MET A 27 -3.89 5.21 -2.21
CA MET A 27 -3.97 4.31 -1.07
C MET A 27 -5.43 3.91 -0.78
N GLN A 28 -5.62 2.74 -0.18
CA GLN A 28 -6.93 2.25 0.20
C GLN A 28 -6.92 1.59 1.58
N ALA A 29 -7.99 1.75 2.35
CA ALA A 29 -8.18 0.99 3.58
C ALA A 29 -8.54 -0.47 3.27
N VAL A 30 -7.84 -1.41 3.91
CA VAL A 30 -7.97 -2.87 3.71
C VAL A 30 -8.09 -3.61 5.03
N SER A 31 -8.40 -2.90 6.12
CA SER A 31 -8.46 -3.43 7.50
C SER A 31 -9.24 -4.73 7.62
N ASP A 32 -10.39 -4.84 6.95
CA ASP A 32 -11.31 -5.98 7.08
C ASP A 32 -10.71 -7.29 6.57
N HIS A 33 -9.76 -7.23 5.62
CA HIS A 33 -9.02 -8.41 5.16
C HIS A 33 -8.06 -8.95 6.20
N PHE A 34 -7.64 -8.11 7.16
CA PHE A 34 -6.67 -8.47 8.21
C PHE A 34 -7.30 -8.73 9.57
N ARG A 35 -8.57 -8.35 9.79
CA ARG A 35 -9.32 -8.73 10.99
C ARG A 35 -9.42 -10.24 11.09
N ASP A 36 -9.07 -10.77 12.27
CA ASP A 36 -9.06 -12.21 12.57
C ASP A 36 -8.23 -13.05 11.58
N SER A 37 -7.27 -12.43 10.90
CA SER A 37 -6.37 -13.13 9.98
C SER A 37 -5.25 -13.87 10.73
N GLY A 38 -4.62 -14.85 10.05
CA GLY A 38 -3.45 -15.55 10.60
C GLY A 38 -2.22 -14.66 10.80
N PHE A 39 -2.22 -13.45 10.24
CA PHE A 39 -1.16 -12.46 10.46
C PHE A 39 -1.40 -11.67 11.75
N LYS A 40 -0.98 -12.29 12.87
CA LYS A 40 -1.19 -11.79 14.23
C LYS A 40 -0.75 -10.34 14.45
N VAL A 41 0.27 -9.85 13.75
CA VAL A 41 0.75 -8.46 13.92
C VAL A 41 -0.37 -7.46 13.59
N PHE A 42 -1.00 -7.56 12.41
CA PHE A 42 -2.07 -6.64 12.03
C PHE A 42 -3.39 -6.97 12.73
N ALA A 43 -3.71 -8.26 12.89
CA ALA A 43 -4.92 -8.67 13.62
C ALA A 43 -4.93 -8.13 15.06
N ASN A 44 -3.80 -8.21 15.77
CA ASN A 44 -3.68 -7.69 17.13
C ASN A 44 -3.74 -6.16 17.17
N ILE A 45 -3.12 -5.46 16.21
CA ILE A 45 -3.21 -3.99 16.12
C ILE A 45 -4.67 -3.56 15.97
N LEU A 46 -5.41 -4.21 15.05
CA LEU A 46 -6.82 -3.92 14.78
C LEU A 46 -7.76 -4.30 15.95
N ALA A 47 -7.41 -5.32 16.73
CA ALA A 47 -8.19 -5.75 17.88
C ALA A 47 -7.97 -4.89 19.13
N ASN A 48 -6.74 -4.40 19.33
CA ASN A 48 -6.36 -3.67 20.54
C ASN A 48 -6.64 -2.16 20.49
N ASP A 49 -6.77 -1.58 19.28
CA ASP A 49 -7.05 -0.15 19.11
C ASP A 49 -8.21 0.05 18.13
N PRO A 50 -9.37 0.57 18.57
CA PRO A 50 -10.51 0.82 17.70
C PRO A 50 -10.25 1.91 16.64
N LYS A 51 -9.19 2.71 16.80
CA LYS A 51 -8.77 3.71 15.81
C LYS A 51 -7.81 3.12 14.78
N ALA A 52 -7.33 1.89 14.98
CA ALA A 52 -6.37 1.32 14.07
C ALA A 52 -6.99 0.94 12.73
N GLU A 53 -6.24 1.21 11.66
CA GLU A 53 -6.55 0.79 10.31
C GLU A 53 -5.31 0.14 9.67
N VAL A 54 -5.55 -0.65 8.62
CA VAL A 54 -4.52 -1.11 7.69
C VAL A 54 -4.77 -0.44 6.35
N TRP A 55 -3.79 0.31 5.86
CA TRP A 55 -3.84 0.92 4.53
C TRP A 55 -2.89 0.20 3.58
N ALA A 56 -3.37 -0.04 2.37
CA ALA A 56 -2.61 -0.58 1.26
C ALA A 56 -2.10 0.54 0.36
N ILE A 57 -0.89 0.37 -0.15
CA ILE A 57 -0.23 1.24 -1.12
C ILE A 57 0.02 0.37 -2.36
N PRO A 58 -0.90 0.42 -3.37
CA PRO A 58 -0.74 -0.34 -4.60
C PRO A 58 0.49 0.12 -5.38
N ALA A 59 1.28 -0.83 -5.85
CA ALA A 59 2.50 -0.60 -6.62
C ALA A 59 2.41 -1.41 -7.92
N ARG A 60 1.72 -0.85 -8.91
CA ARG A 60 1.62 -1.46 -10.24
C ARG A 60 3.01 -1.60 -10.84
N THR A 61 3.31 -2.71 -11.51
CA THR A 61 4.65 -3.11 -12.00
C THR A 61 5.69 -3.39 -10.90
N GLY A 62 5.31 -3.30 -9.63
CA GLY A 62 6.18 -3.54 -8.47
C GLY A 62 6.31 -5.01 -8.06
N GLY A 63 5.85 -5.96 -8.85
CA GLY A 63 5.72 -7.38 -8.49
C GLY A 63 7.02 -8.18 -8.34
N SER A 64 8.15 -7.52 -8.08
CA SER A 64 9.45 -8.16 -7.91
C SER A 64 9.82 -8.26 -6.43
N ARG A 65 10.20 -9.46 -5.99
CA ARG A 65 10.69 -9.72 -4.63
C ARG A 65 11.84 -8.78 -4.24
N ALA A 66 12.77 -8.55 -5.16
CA ALA A 66 13.92 -7.68 -4.91
C ALA A 66 13.50 -6.21 -4.70
N PHE A 67 12.48 -5.73 -5.42
CA PHE A 67 11.93 -4.40 -5.20
C PHE A 67 11.22 -4.30 -3.85
N CYS A 68 10.36 -5.28 -3.54
CA CYS A 68 9.65 -5.30 -2.26
C CYS A 68 10.59 -5.34 -1.05
N ASP A 69 11.66 -6.15 -1.10
CA ASP A 69 12.66 -6.21 -0.03
C ASP A 69 13.43 -4.90 0.12
N ARG A 70 13.79 -4.21 -0.98
CA ARG A 70 14.40 -2.87 -0.92
C ARG A 70 13.47 -1.83 -0.28
N MET A 71 12.20 -1.82 -0.64
CA MET A 71 11.20 -0.94 -0.04
C MET A 71 11.03 -1.22 1.46
N ASN A 72 11.07 -2.48 1.87
CA ASN A 72 11.05 -2.86 3.28
C ASN A 72 12.31 -2.37 4.02
N SER A 73 13.51 -2.55 3.45
CA SER A 73 14.75 -2.02 4.03
C SER A 73 14.77 -0.50 4.13
N TRP A 74 14.23 0.20 3.12
CA TRP A 74 14.06 1.65 3.17
C TRP A 74 13.15 2.06 4.32
N ALA A 75 11.99 1.41 4.49
CA ALA A 75 11.08 1.70 5.60
C ALA A 75 11.73 1.50 6.97
N GLN A 76 12.59 0.48 7.11
CA GLN A 76 13.39 0.28 8.32
C GLN A 76 14.38 1.41 8.57
N GLY A 77 15.00 1.94 7.51
CA GLY A 77 15.83 3.15 7.57
C GLY A 77 15.06 4.40 7.99
N GLU A 78 13.78 4.51 7.64
CA GLU A 78 12.85 5.57 8.09
C GLU A 78 12.34 5.36 9.54
N GLY A 79 12.90 4.39 10.28
CA GLY A 79 12.55 4.11 11.67
C GLY A 79 11.26 3.30 11.85
N GLN A 80 10.69 2.75 10.78
CA GLN A 80 9.56 1.82 10.88
C GLN A 80 10.04 0.40 11.21
N PRO A 81 9.22 -0.45 11.86
CA PRO A 81 9.58 -1.85 12.07
C PRO A 81 9.71 -2.63 10.74
N GLY A 82 9.07 -2.14 9.68
CA GLY A 82 9.12 -2.69 8.33
C GLY A 82 7.95 -2.18 7.49
N LEU A 83 7.91 -2.60 6.24
CA LEU A 83 6.83 -2.34 5.30
C LEU A 83 6.34 -3.70 4.77
N GLY A 84 5.22 -4.17 5.33
CA GLY A 84 4.61 -5.43 4.90
C GLY A 84 4.23 -5.36 3.43
N TYR A 85 4.39 -6.44 2.69
CA TYR A 85 4.09 -6.46 1.26
C TYR A 85 3.54 -7.80 0.79
N ILE A 86 2.82 -7.72 -0.33
CA ILE A 86 2.41 -8.83 -1.18
C ILE A 86 2.76 -8.46 -2.61
N PHE A 87 3.25 -9.41 -3.39
CA PHE A 87 3.42 -9.25 -4.84
C PHE A 87 2.75 -10.40 -5.56
N TRP A 88 2.19 -10.13 -6.74
CA TRP A 88 1.46 -11.11 -7.52
C TRP A 88 2.25 -11.51 -8.76
N ARG A 89 2.33 -12.81 -8.98
CA ARG A 89 3.01 -13.41 -10.12
C ARG A 89 2.19 -14.57 -10.65
N LYS A 90 2.26 -14.82 -11.95
CA LYS A 90 1.73 -16.06 -12.51
C LYS A 90 2.59 -17.26 -12.11
N GLU A 91 1.92 -18.28 -11.60
CA GLU A 91 2.46 -19.62 -11.39
C GLU A 91 1.60 -20.58 -12.22
N GLY A 92 2.08 -20.93 -13.42
CA GLY A 92 1.27 -21.58 -14.45
C GLY A 92 0.19 -20.64 -14.99
N GLU A 93 -1.07 -21.08 -14.96
CA GLU A 93 -2.24 -20.27 -15.37
C GLU A 93 -2.85 -19.45 -14.24
N LYS A 94 -2.41 -19.66 -12.99
CA LYS A 94 -2.97 -19.01 -11.81
C LYS A 94 -2.12 -17.80 -11.41
N LEU A 95 -2.80 -16.71 -11.05
CA LEU A 95 -2.18 -15.56 -10.43
C LEU A 95 -2.08 -15.83 -8.93
N GLU A 96 -0.86 -15.92 -8.39
CA GLU A 96 -0.62 -16.22 -6.98
C GLU A 96 0.04 -15.02 -6.28
N GLY A 97 -0.46 -14.72 -5.09
CA GLY A 97 0.16 -13.73 -4.20
C GLY A 97 1.28 -14.36 -3.39
N ALA A 98 2.47 -13.78 -3.48
CA ALA A 98 3.66 -14.18 -2.77
C ALA A 98 4.15 -13.07 -1.83
N GLY A 99 4.96 -13.45 -0.86
CA GLY A 99 5.52 -12.55 0.16
C GLY A 99 5.14 -12.96 1.58
N PRO A 100 5.71 -12.29 2.60
CA PRO A 100 5.47 -12.64 3.99
C PRO A 100 4.01 -12.50 4.40
N LEU A 101 3.29 -11.49 3.90
CA LEU A 101 1.90 -11.27 4.29
C LEU A 101 0.96 -12.31 3.66
N ALA A 102 1.12 -12.59 2.35
CA ALA A 102 0.27 -13.54 1.64
C ALA A 102 0.28 -14.93 2.30
N LYS A 103 1.47 -15.41 2.69
CA LYS A 103 1.63 -16.70 3.40
C LYS A 103 0.90 -16.75 4.74
N ASN A 104 0.78 -15.62 5.43
CA ASN A 104 0.19 -15.56 6.77
C ASN A 104 -1.32 -15.32 6.77
N ILE A 105 -1.87 -14.64 5.77
CA ILE A 105 -3.31 -14.38 5.66
C ILE A 105 -4.06 -15.43 4.83
N GLY A 106 -3.34 -16.25 4.07
CA GLY A 106 -3.92 -17.29 3.23
C GLY A 106 -4.37 -16.79 1.86
N GLU A 107 -4.69 -17.74 0.97
CA GLU A 107 -4.96 -17.46 -0.44
C GLU A 107 -6.22 -16.62 -0.65
N GLU A 108 -7.32 -16.97 0.03
CA GLU A 108 -8.61 -16.29 -0.11
C GLU A 108 -8.52 -14.79 0.20
N ARG A 109 -7.91 -14.44 1.33
CA ARG A 109 -7.72 -13.04 1.76
C ARG A 109 -6.75 -12.31 0.84
N THR A 110 -5.70 -13.00 0.39
CA THR A 110 -4.72 -12.43 -0.56
C THR A 110 -5.38 -12.07 -1.89
N GLU A 111 -6.27 -12.94 -2.39
CA GLU A 111 -7.02 -12.70 -3.62
C GLU A 111 -8.07 -11.60 -3.44
N ALA A 112 -8.78 -11.56 -2.30
CA ALA A 112 -9.74 -10.50 -2.00
C ALA A 112 -9.07 -9.10 -1.97
N ILE A 113 -7.88 -9.00 -1.37
CA ILE A 113 -7.06 -7.78 -1.40
C ILE A 113 -6.68 -7.42 -2.84
N ARG A 114 -6.23 -8.39 -3.64
CA ARG A 114 -5.85 -8.17 -5.04
C ARG A 114 -6.99 -7.58 -5.85
N GLN A 115 -8.20 -8.15 -5.69
CA GLN A 115 -9.40 -7.70 -6.39
C GLN A 115 -9.81 -6.30 -5.96
N GLN A 116 -9.81 -6.00 -4.66
CA GLN A 116 -10.12 -4.66 -4.16
C GLN A 116 -9.14 -3.61 -4.72
N LEU A 117 -7.85 -3.93 -4.76
CA LEU A 117 -6.82 -3.01 -5.24
C LEU A 117 -6.70 -2.96 -6.77
N GLY A 118 -7.42 -3.83 -7.49
CA GLY A 118 -7.38 -3.92 -8.95
C GLY A 118 -6.00 -4.26 -9.50
N LEU A 119 -5.26 -5.14 -8.80
CA LEU A 119 -3.89 -5.52 -9.12
C LEU A 119 -3.83 -6.74 -10.04
N ALA A 120 -2.82 -6.81 -10.91
CA ALA A 120 -2.62 -7.85 -11.88
C ALA A 120 -1.27 -8.58 -11.68
N ASP A 121 -0.95 -9.47 -12.62
CA ASP A 121 0.36 -10.09 -12.72
C ASP A 121 1.47 -9.04 -12.85
N GLY A 122 2.52 -9.18 -12.05
CA GLY A 122 3.63 -8.24 -12.00
C GLY A 122 3.38 -7.02 -11.11
N ASP A 123 2.29 -6.98 -10.34
CA ASP A 123 2.02 -5.90 -9.39
C ASP A 123 2.36 -6.28 -7.95
N ALA A 124 2.45 -5.26 -7.08
CA ALA A 124 2.60 -5.43 -5.64
C ALA A 124 1.69 -4.48 -4.85
N ALA A 125 1.59 -4.72 -3.56
CA ALA A 125 0.99 -3.83 -2.58
C ALA A 125 1.83 -3.82 -1.32
N PHE A 126 2.03 -2.64 -0.76
CA PHE A 126 2.62 -2.44 0.56
C PHE A 126 1.54 -2.12 1.58
N PHE A 127 1.80 -2.39 2.85
CA PHE A 127 0.82 -2.26 3.92
C PHE A 127 1.41 -1.59 5.14
N VAL A 128 0.65 -0.63 5.67
CA VAL A 128 0.92 0.06 6.93
C VAL A 128 -0.26 -0.16 7.87
N ALA A 129 0.02 -0.37 9.16
CA ALA A 129 -1.00 -0.66 10.16
C ALA A 129 -0.76 0.16 11.43
N GLY A 130 -1.84 0.66 12.04
CA GLY A 130 -1.78 1.44 13.28
C GLY A 130 -2.84 2.53 13.32
N ASP A 131 -2.65 3.55 14.15
CA ASP A 131 -3.50 4.76 14.12
C ASP A 131 -3.16 5.59 12.86
N PRO A 132 -4.09 5.81 11.93
CA PRO A 132 -3.87 6.61 10.73
C PRO A 132 -3.24 7.98 11.01
N LYS A 133 -3.61 8.64 12.11
CA LYS A 133 -3.05 9.96 12.45
C LYS A 133 -1.53 9.91 12.68
N LYS A 134 -1.00 8.75 13.07
CA LYS A 134 0.43 8.55 13.34
C LYS A 134 1.19 8.09 12.10
N PHE A 135 0.61 7.22 11.28
CA PHE A 135 1.33 6.62 10.15
C PHE A 135 1.09 7.34 8.81
N VAL A 136 0.07 8.20 8.69
CA VAL A 136 -0.35 8.78 7.40
C VAL A 136 0.77 9.48 6.64
N SER A 137 1.65 10.20 7.34
CA SER A 137 2.82 10.86 6.74
C SER A 137 3.79 9.85 6.15
N PHE A 138 4.07 8.76 6.88
CA PHE A 138 4.91 7.66 6.40
C PHE A 138 4.26 6.93 5.21
N ALA A 139 2.94 6.70 5.25
CA ALA A 139 2.22 6.09 4.13
C ALA A 139 2.31 6.94 2.85
N GLY A 140 2.19 8.26 2.98
CA GLY A 140 2.40 9.20 1.88
C GLY A 140 3.84 9.18 1.35
N ALA A 141 4.84 9.10 2.23
CA ALA A 141 6.24 8.95 1.83
C ALA A 141 6.48 7.63 1.09
N ALA A 142 5.92 6.52 1.57
CA ALA A 142 6.04 5.21 0.94
C ALA A 142 5.37 5.18 -0.44
N ARG A 143 4.21 5.83 -0.59
CA ARG A 143 3.55 6.06 -1.89
C ARG A 143 4.46 6.82 -2.86
N THR A 144 5.05 7.93 -2.41
CA THR A 144 5.94 8.75 -3.24
C THR A 144 7.16 7.94 -3.67
N ARG A 145 7.81 7.26 -2.72
CA ARG A 145 8.98 6.42 -2.98
C ARG A 145 8.68 5.30 -3.99
N ALA A 146 7.55 4.61 -3.83
CA ALA A 146 7.13 3.57 -4.78
C ALA A 146 6.90 4.14 -6.18
N GLY A 147 6.25 5.30 -6.29
CA GLY A 147 6.03 5.98 -7.57
C GLY A 147 7.33 6.41 -8.26
N GLU A 148 8.33 6.84 -7.49
CA GLU A 148 9.65 7.23 -8.01
C GLU A 148 10.49 6.03 -8.45
N GLU A 149 10.61 5.00 -7.61
CA GLU A 149 11.39 3.79 -7.90
C GLU A 149 10.85 3.01 -9.11
N LEU A 150 9.53 3.02 -9.28
CA LEU A 150 8.86 2.37 -10.42
C LEU A 150 8.68 3.31 -11.62
N ASN A 151 9.20 4.54 -11.52
CA ASN A 151 9.08 5.57 -12.55
C ASN A 151 7.64 5.77 -13.06
N LEU A 152 6.67 5.74 -12.14
CA LEU A 152 5.23 5.91 -12.41
C LEU A 152 4.82 7.40 -12.42
N VAL A 153 5.65 8.27 -11.86
CA VAL A 153 5.38 9.71 -11.79
C VAL A 153 5.65 10.32 -13.17
N ASP A 154 4.61 10.90 -13.76
CA ASP A 154 4.74 11.66 -15.01
C ASP A 154 5.45 12.99 -14.75
N ARG A 155 6.71 13.12 -15.20
CA ARG A 155 7.57 14.26 -14.92
C ARG A 155 7.36 15.44 -15.86
N ASP A 156 6.71 15.22 -17.00
CA ASP A 156 6.50 16.24 -18.04
C ASP A 156 5.13 16.94 -17.91
N ARG A 157 4.30 16.46 -16.98
CA ARG A 157 2.96 16.98 -16.71
C ARG A 157 2.92 17.87 -15.47
N PHE A 158 2.05 18.87 -15.50
CA PHE A 158 1.63 19.62 -14.32
C PHE A 158 0.22 19.19 -13.93
N GLU A 159 0.04 18.78 -12.68
CA GLU A 159 -1.27 18.49 -12.09
C GLU A 159 -1.48 19.38 -10.88
N LEU A 160 -2.47 20.28 -10.96
CA LEU A 160 -2.79 21.22 -9.88
C LEU A 160 -4.12 20.83 -9.25
N CYS A 161 -4.23 20.95 -7.92
CA CYS A 161 -5.46 20.72 -7.19
C CYS A 161 -5.67 21.76 -6.07
N TRP A 162 -6.91 21.85 -5.61
CA TRP A 162 -7.33 22.60 -4.43
C TRP A 162 -7.80 21.67 -3.33
#